data_AF-A0A0C2FMX2-F1
#
_entry.id   AF-A0A0C2FMX2-F1
#
_cell.length_a   1.000
_cell.length_b   1.000
_cell.length_c   1.000
_cell.angle_alpha   90.00
_cell.angle_beta   90.00
_cell.angle_gamma   90.00
#
_symmetry.space_group_name_H-M   'P 1'
#
loop_
_entity.id
_entity.type
_entity.pdbx_description
1 polymer ?
#
loop_
_entity_poly.entity_id
_entity_poly.type
_entity_poly.pdbx_seq_one_letter_code
_entity_poly.pdbx_strand_id
1 'polypeptide(L)'
;VALDSSGKFRDYSVTAYNNCGHTFDLSLGVMQRAMVHIDNVYKFPNADIRGRMCRTNLASNTAFRGFGGPQGMFCTETLVKHIAEQLNMDHDK
;
A
#
# COMPACT_ATOMS: atom_id res chain seq x y z
N VAL A 1 -2.34 9.91 6.33
CA VAL A 1 -3.76 9.97 5.90
C VAL A 1 -4.44 11.13 6.58
N ALA A 2 -5.44 11.74 5.96
CA ALA A 2 -6.28 12.74 6.59
C ALA A 2 -7.76 12.36 6.46
N LEU A 3 -8.51 12.63 7.53
CA LEU A 3 -9.96 12.46 7.58
C LEU A 3 -10.65 13.82 7.58
N ASP A 4 -11.94 13.84 7.28
CA ASP A 4 -12.81 14.98 7.57
C ASP A 4 -13.45 14.84 8.97
N SER A 5 -14.25 15.84 9.37
CA SER A 5 -14.94 15.86 10.67
C SER A 5 -16.00 14.77 10.84
N SER A 6 -16.40 14.09 9.77
CA SER A 6 -17.33 12.95 9.79
C SER A 6 -16.62 11.59 9.82
N GLY A 7 -15.28 11.58 9.86
CA GLY A 7 -14.47 10.36 9.86
C GLY A 7 -14.24 9.77 8.46
N LYS A 8 -14.62 10.46 7.38
CA LYS A 8 -14.38 9.97 6.01
C LYS A 8 -12.98 10.30 5.53
N PHE A 9 -12.43 9.43 4.68
CA PHE A 9 -11.14 9.63 4.03
C PHE A 9 -11.13 10.83 3.09
N ARG A 10 -10.10 11.67 3.20
CA ARG A 10 -9.89 12.84 2.35
C ARG A 10 -8.57 12.78 1.59
N ASP A 11 -7.46 12.65 2.32
CA ASP A 11 -6.10 12.66 1.75
C ASP A 11 -5.35 11.37 2.08
N TYR A 12 -4.72 10.78 1.07
CA TYR A 12 -3.90 9.58 1.20
C TYR A 12 -2.52 9.81 0.58
N SER A 13 -1.49 9.74 1.41
CA SER A 13 -0.10 9.89 0.97
C SER A 13 0.69 8.68 1.46
N VAL A 14 1.25 7.92 0.53
CA VAL A 14 1.97 6.69 0.83
C VAL A 14 3.19 6.54 -0.07
N THR A 15 4.28 6.03 0.50
CA THR A 15 5.46 5.62 -0.28
C THR A 15 5.74 4.16 0.00
N ALA A 16 5.60 3.32 -1.02
CA ALA A 16 5.93 1.91 -0.98
C ALA A 16 7.39 1.69 -1.38
N TYR A 17 8.06 0.76 -0.69
CA TYR A 17 9.43 0.34 -0.99
C TYR A 17 9.43 -1.18 -1.15
N ASN A 18 10.01 -1.70 -2.24
CA ASN A 18 10.25 -3.14 -2.38
C ASN A 18 11.74 -3.44 -2.54
N ASN A 19 12.19 -4.51 -1.90
CA ASN A 19 13.53 -5.04 -2.09
C ASN A 19 13.55 -5.91 -3.36
N CYS A 20 14.26 -5.46 -4.39
CA CYS A 20 14.34 -6.13 -5.68
C CYS A 20 15.36 -7.27 -5.71
N GLY A 21 16.32 -7.28 -4.77
CA GLY A 21 17.52 -8.09 -4.86
C GLY A 21 18.55 -7.52 -5.84
N HIS A 22 19.39 -8.39 -6.41
CA HIS A 22 20.56 -7.98 -7.19
C HIS A 22 20.27 -7.65 -8.66
N THR A 23 19.17 -8.14 -9.23
CA THR A 23 18.63 -7.76 -10.54
C THR A 23 17.25 -7.11 -10.41
N PHE A 24 16.75 -6.54 -11.49
CA PHE A 24 15.45 -5.87 -11.50
C PHE A 24 14.28 -6.88 -11.58
N ASP A 25 14.45 -7.95 -12.37
CA ASP A 25 13.44 -8.97 -12.65
C ASP A 25 12.03 -8.35 -12.88
N LEU A 26 10.98 -8.91 -12.29
CA LEU A 26 9.60 -8.40 -12.35
C LEU A 26 9.28 -7.35 -11.28
N SER A 27 10.29 -6.77 -10.62
CA SER A 27 10.10 -5.84 -9.50
C SER A 27 9.27 -4.60 -9.85
N LEU A 28 9.39 -4.09 -11.08
CA LEU A 28 8.58 -2.97 -11.56
C LEU A 28 7.10 -3.33 -11.63
N GLY A 29 6.78 -4.49 -12.20
CA GLY A 29 5.40 -4.95 -12.30
C GLY A 29 4.79 -5.21 -10.93
N VAL A 30 5.56 -5.76 -10.00
CA VAL A 30 5.14 -5.96 -8.60
C VAL A 30 4.87 -4.62 -7.92
N MET A 31 5.77 -3.64 -8.04
CA MET A 31 5.58 -2.31 -7.45
C MET A 31 4.38 -1.58 -8.06
N GLN A 32 4.24 -1.60 -9.39
CA GLN A 32 3.11 -0.97 -10.08
C GLN A 32 1.78 -1.58 -9.64
N ARG A 33 1.68 -2.91 -9.60
CA ARG A 33 0.44 -3.57 -9.15
C ARG A 33 0.16 -3.28 -7.68
N ALA A 34 1.18 -3.21 -6.82
CA ALA A 34 1.00 -2.79 -5.43
C ALA A 34 0.42 -1.37 -5.36
N MET A 35 0.97 -0.42 -6.12
CA MET A 35 0.51 0.98 -6.12
C MET A 35 -0.93 1.15 -6.62
N VAL A 36 -1.34 0.44 -7.67
CA VAL A 36 -2.70 0.58 -8.25
C VAL A 36 -3.78 -0.24 -7.52
N HIS A 37 -3.42 -1.02 -6.50
CA HIS A 37 -4.36 -1.72 -5.62
C HIS A 37 -4.18 -1.32 -4.16
N ILE A 38 -3.35 -0.32 -3.86
CA ILE A 38 -3.00 0.04 -2.49
C ILE A 38 -4.21 0.63 -1.75
N ASP A 39 -5.14 1.25 -2.47
CA ASP A 39 -6.39 1.83 -1.98
C ASP A 39 -7.44 0.79 -1.58
N ASN A 40 -7.28 -0.45 -2.06
CA ASN A 40 -8.23 -1.54 -1.88
C ASN A 40 -9.67 -1.13 -2.29
N VAL A 41 -10.60 -1.09 -1.34
CA VAL A 41 -12.02 -0.76 -1.57
C VAL A 41 -12.39 0.64 -1.09
N TYR A 42 -11.40 1.43 -0.63
CA TYR A 42 -11.65 2.74 -0.01
C TYR A 42 -11.46 3.88 -1.02
N LYS A 43 -12.38 4.84 -0.96
CA LYS A 43 -12.29 6.05 -1.77
C LYS A 43 -11.45 7.10 -1.06
N PHE A 44 -10.34 7.49 -1.68
CA PHE A 44 -9.51 8.64 -1.28
C PHE A 44 -9.63 9.75 -2.34
N PRO A 45 -10.36 10.85 -2.09
CA PRO A 45 -10.51 11.95 -3.04
C PRO A 45 -9.19 12.53 -3.53
N ASN A 46 -8.19 12.63 -2.64
CA ASN A 46 -6.84 13.07 -2.97
C ASN A 46 -5.85 11.96 -2.61
N ALA A 47 -5.03 11.52 -3.58
CA ALA A 47 -4.04 10.47 -3.37
C ALA A 47 -2.68 10.82 -4.01
N ASP A 48 -1.60 10.69 -3.24
CA ASP A 48 -0.21 10.74 -3.70
C ASP A 48 0.48 9.42 -3.33
N ILE A 49 0.64 8.54 -4.34
CA ILE A 49 1.16 7.19 -4.18
C ILE A 49 2.50 7.11 -4.90
N ARG A 50 3.56 6.77 -4.17
CA ARG A 50 4.92 6.65 -4.71
C ARG A 50 5.47 5.25 -4.49
N GLY A 51 6.20 4.73 -5.47
CA GLY A 51 6.91 3.46 -5.38
C GLY A 51 8.40 3.65 -5.54
N ARG A 52 9.20 2.96 -4.72
CA ARG A 52 10.67 2.92 -4.85
C ARG A 52 11.16 1.48 -4.85
N MET A 53 11.96 1.17 -5.85
CA MET A 53 12.60 -0.14 -6.03
C MET A 53 14.02 -0.10 -5.47
N CYS A 54 14.29 -0.93 -4.47
CA CYS A 54 15.55 -0.96 -3.75
C CYS A 54 16.40 -2.12 -4.26
N ARG A 55 17.51 -1.80 -4.97
CA ARG A 55 18.53 -2.79 -5.31
C ARG A 55 19.31 -3.18 -4.05
N THR A 56 19.53 -4.47 -3.84
CA THR A 56 20.31 -5.00 -2.71
C THR A 56 21.22 -6.14 -3.14
N ASN A 57 22.10 -6.61 -2.26
CA ASN A 57 22.97 -7.77 -2.50
C ASN A 57 22.31 -9.13 -2.17
N LEU A 58 20.99 -9.20 -2.25
CA LEU A 58 20.23 -10.44 -2.04
C LEU A 58 19.86 -11.12 -3.38
N ALA A 59 19.42 -12.37 -3.32
CA ALA A 59 18.81 -13.03 -4.46
C ALA A 59 17.63 -12.20 -5.00
N SER A 60 17.46 -12.16 -6.32
CA SER A 60 16.43 -11.35 -6.96
C SER A 60 15.04 -11.86 -6.61
N ASN A 61 14.19 -10.96 -6.16
CA ASN A 61 12.77 -11.25 -5.97
C ASN A 61 12.05 -11.17 -7.32
N THR A 62 11.00 -11.97 -7.47
CA THR A 62 10.19 -12.07 -8.68
C THR A 62 8.69 -12.12 -8.34
N ALA A 63 7.86 -12.53 -9.29
CA ALA A 63 6.44 -12.78 -9.09
C ALA A 63 6.18 -13.77 -7.94
N PHE A 64 5.21 -13.42 -7.10
CA PHE A 64 4.48 -14.37 -6.27
C PHE A 64 2.98 -14.16 -6.53
N ARG A 65 2.13 -15.16 -6.26
CA ARG A 65 0.67 -15.06 -6.37
C ARG A 65 0.14 -13.76 -5.73
N GLY A 66 -0.56 -12.96 -6.53
CA GLY A 66 -1.06 -11.62 -6.15
C GLY A 66 -0.18 -10.46 -6.66
N PHE A 67 1.09 -10.73 -6.96
CA PHE A 67 1.99 -9.87 -7.74
C PHE A 67 2.08 -8.42 -7.22
N GLY A 68 2.19 -8.21 -5.91
CA GLY A 68 2.27 -6.87 -5.30
C GLY A 68 0.94 -6.37 -4.74
N GLY A 69 -0.19 -6.84 -5.27
CA GLY A 69 -1.53 -6.45 -4.81
C GLY A 69 -1.74 -6.73 -3.31
N PRO A 70 -1.46 -7.95 -2.81
CA PRO A 70 -1.59 -8.25 -1.38
C PRO A 70 -0.79 -7.31 -0.48
N GLN A 71 0.43 -6.95 -0.87
CA GLN A 71 1.30 -6.04 -0.11
C GLN A 71 0.71 -4.62 -0.06
N GLY A 72 0.15 -4.14 -1.18
CA GLY A 72 -0.54 -2.86 -1.24
C GLY A 72 -1.79 -2.84 -0.36
N MET A 73 -2.71 -3.78 -0.57
CA MET A 73 -3.97 -3.84 0.20
C MET A 73 -3.71 -3.99 1.71
N PHE A 74 -2.74 -4.82 2.10
CA PHE A 74 -2.37 -4.98 3.50
C PHE A 74 -1.94 -3.66 4.17
N CYS A 75 -1.25 -2.77 3.44
CA CYS A 75 -0.86 -1.46 3.94
C CYS A 75 -2.07 -0.61 4.34
N THR A 76 -3.09 -0.56 3.48
CA THR A 76 -4.29 0.25 3.74
C THR A 76 -5.24 -0.40 4.74
N GLU A 77 -5.40 -1.72 4.75
CA GLU A 77 -6.17 -2.41 5.80
C GLU A 77 -5.55 -2.17 7.19
N THR A 78 -4.22 -2.22 7.28
CA THR A 78 -3.52 -1.89 8.53
C THR A 78 -3.78 -0.45 8.95
N LEU A 79 -3.78 0.49 8.00
CA LEU A 79 -4.09 1.89 8.25
C LEU A 79 -5.52 2.08 8.76
N VAL A 80 -6.51 1.45 8.11
CA VAL A 80 -7.93 1.53 8.47
C VAL A 80 -8.14 1.02 9.89
N LYS A 81 -7.54 -0.12 10.24
CA LYS A 81 -7.60 -0.66 11.59
C LYS A 81 -7.07 0.32 12.65
N HIS A 82 -5.90 0.92 12.42
CA HIS A 82 -5.33 1.89 13.35
C HIS A 82 -6.24 3.12 13.53
N ILE A 83 -6.87 3.59 12.45
CA ILE A 83 -7.81 4.71 12.52
C ILE A 83 -9.05 4.35 13.35
N ALA A 84 -9.63 3.19 13.10
CA ALA A 84 -10.80 2.73 13.85
C ALA A 84 -10.49 2.63 15.35
N GLU A 85 -9.33 2.06 15.72
CA GLU A 85 -8.87 2.01 17.11
C GLU A 85 -8.71 3.42 17.72
N GLN A 86 -8.11 4.36 16.98
CA GLN A 86 -7.95 5.75 17.45
C GLN A 86 -9.28 6.50 17.63
N LEU A 87 -10.28 6.17 16.82
CA LEU A 87 -11.62 6.77 16.88
C LEU A 87 -12.57 6.01 17.81
N ASN A 88 -12.12 4.93 18.45
CA ASN A 88 -12.96 3.99 19.22
C ASN A 88 -14.17 3.48 18.41
N MET A 89 -13.93 3.21 17.13
CA MET A 89 -14.91 2.60 16.23
C MET A 89 -14.60 1.11 16.05
N ASP A 90 -15.65 0.33 15.78
CA ASP A 90 -15.47 -1.04 15.32
C ASP A 90 -14.86 -1.02 13.92
N HIS A 91 -13.88 -1.89 13.65
CA HIS A 91 -13.20 -1.97 12.35
C HIS A 91 -13.81 -3.02 11.43
N ASP A 92 -14.65 -3.91 11.98
CA ASP A 92 -15.32 -4.99 11.25
C ASP A 92 -16.79 -4.64 10.91
N LYS A 93 -17.25 -3.42 11.25
CA LYS A 93 -18.60 -2.90 10.98
C LYS A 93 -18.54 -1.57 10.24
#